data_AF-A0A3F2U123-F1
#
_entry.id   AF-A0A3F2U123-F1
#
_cell.length_a   1.000
_cell.length_b   1.000
_cell.length_c   1.000
_cell.angle_alpha   90.00
_cell.angle_beta   90.00
_cell.angle_gamma   90.00
#
_symmetry.space_group_name_H-M   'P 1'
#
loop_
_entity.id
_entity.type
_entity.pdbx_description
1 polymer ?
#
loop_
_entity_poly.entity_id
_entity_poly.type
_entity_poly.pdbx_seq_one_letter_code
_entity_poly.pdbx_strand_id
1 'polypeptide(L)'
;MKQAAFHPGQLVVCIDDETGTINGEPTTLDGLTKGTVYTVRWCGMFVTPKAERALGIRVAEIYREWKEDWPEIPDDLPYLSRRFRPVDDSRLDIFRMALTSVPKKVAVE
;
A
#
# COMPACT_ATOMS: atom_id res chain seq x y z
N MET A 1 2.65 -11.85 14.23
CA MET A 1 2.50 -11.47 12.81
C MET A 1 3.66 -10.55 12.45
N LYS A 2 4.59 -10.96 11.57
CA LYS A 2 5.66 -10.07 11.09
C LYS A 2 5.01 -8.99 10.22
N GLN A 3 4.98 -7.76 10.69
CA GLN A 3 4.66 -6.60 9.87
C GLN A 3 5.75 -6.54 8.80
N ALA A 4 5.43 -6.85 7.54
CA ALA A 4 6.39 -6.69 6.46
C ALA A 4 6.81 -5.22 6.46
N ALA A 5 8.06 -4.95 6.82
CA ALA A 5 8.56 -3.59 6.91
C ALA A 5 8.60 -3.03 5.49
N PHE A 6 7.82 -1.98 5.25
CA PHE A 6 7.89 -1.25 3.99
C PHE A 6 9.27 -0.60 3.86
N HIS A 7 9.77 -0.45 2.63
CA HIS A 7 11.00 0.29 2.35
C HIS A 7 10.93 1.04 1.02
N PRO A 8 11.68 2.14 0.84
CA PRO A 8 11.79 2.81 -0.45
C PRO A 8 12.23 1.85 -1.57
N GLY A 9 11.69 2.06 -2.78
CA GLY A 9 11.88 1.21 -3.96
C GLY A 9 10.98 -0.04 -4.01
N GLN A 10 10.25 -0.34 -2.93
CA GLN A 10 9.37 -1.52 -2.90
C GLN A 10 8.09 -1.30 -3.71
N LEU A 11 7.69 -2.31 -4.48
CA LEU A 11 6.38 -2.34 -5.13
C LEU A 11 5.29 -2.76 -4.15
N VAL A 12 4.19 -2.01 -4.14
CA VAL A 12 3.02 -2.27 -3.29
C VAL A 12 1.73 -2.14 -4.11
N VAL A 13 0.77 -3.02 -3.85
CA VAL A 13 -0.57 -2.92 -4.44
C VAL A 13 -1.50 -2.18 -3.49
N CYS A 14 -2.29 -1.25 -4.02
CA CYS A 14 -3.38 -0.63 -3.27
C CYS A 14 -4.53 -1.64 -3.10
N ILE A 15 -4.95 -1.91 -1.87
CA ILE A 15 -6.05 -2.85 -1.55
C ILE A 15 -7.32 -2.14 -1.05
N ASP A 16 -7.21 -0.84 -0.77
CA ASP A 16 -8.24 -0.01 -0.17
C ASP A 16 -8.03 1.40 -0.73
N ASP A 17 -8.86 1.82 -1.68
CA ASP A 17 -8.86 3.15 -2.31
C ASP A 17 -10.01 4.03 -1.79
N GLU A 18 -10.62 3.67 -0.65
CA GLU A 18 -11.71 4.47 -0.08
C GLU A 18 -11.21 5.86 0.29
N THR A 19 -11.89 6.89 -0.22
CA THR A 19 -11.61 8.28 0.12
C THR A 19 -12.08 8.56 1.54
N GLY A 20 -11.18 9.14 2.36
CA GLY A 20 -11.54 9.58 3.70
C GLY A 20 -12.34 10.89 3.69
N THR A 21 -12.76 11.28 4.89
CA THR A 21 -13.19 12.66 5.17
C THR A 21 -12.14 13.34 6.04
N ILE A 22 -11.80 14.58 5.71
CA ILE A 22 -11.02 15.48 6.57
C ILE A 22 -12.00 16.58 7.00
N ASN A 23 -12.22 16.73 8.31
CA ASN A 23 -13.16 17.71 8.87
C ASN A 23 -14.60 17.61 8.34
N GLY A 24 -15.04 16.41 7.95
CA GLY A 24 -16.40 16.18 7.42
C GLY A 24 -16.53 16.36 5.91
N GLU A 25 -15.52 16.95 5.25
CA GLU A 25 -15.49 17.09 3.80
C GLU A 25 -14.87 15.86 3.14
N PRO A 26 -15.48 15.31 2.07
CA PRO A 26 -14.89 14.25 1.27
C PRO A 26 -13.56 14.73 0.70
N THR A 27 -12.46 14.02 0.98
CA THR A 27 -11.22 14.29 0.26
C THR A 27 -11.40 13.78 -1.15
N THR A 28 -11.52 14.69 -2.12
CA THR A 28 -11.68 14.37 -3.54
C THR A 28 -10.46 13.61 -4.02
N LEU A 29 -10.63 12.30 -4.22
CA LEU A 29 -9.74 11.38 -4.93
C LEU A 29 -8.26 11.62 -4.65
N ASP A 30 -7.78 11.03 -3.57
CA ASP A 30 -6.39 11.08 -3.12
C ASP A 30 -5.37 10.47 -4.12
N GLY A 31 -5.81 10.03 -5.30
CA GLY A 31 -5.00 9.50 -6.40
C GLY A 31 -4.82 7.98 -6.39
N LEU A 32 -5.20 7.28 -5.31
CA LEU A 32 -5.10 5.82 -5.28
C LEU A 32 -6.21 5.16 -6.09
N THR A 33 -5.87 4.03 -6.69
CA THR A 33 -6.79 3.14 -7.37
C THR A 33 -6.55 1.73 -6.87
N LYS A 34 -7.59 1.06 -6.35
CA LYS A 34 -7.48 -0.30 -5.85
C LYS A 34 -7.07 -1.27 -6.95
N GLY A 35 -6.13 -2.16 -6.64
CA GLY A 35 -5.51 -3.08 -7.60
C GLY A 35 -4.33 -2.50 -8.36
N THR A 36 -4.13 -1.18 -8.35
CA THR A 36 -2.95 -0.55 -8.97
C THR A 36 -1.72 -0.77 -8.11
N VAL A 37 -0.59 -1.04 -8.79
CA VAL A 37 0.73 -1.18 -8.18
C VAL A 37 1.41 0.19 -8.18
N TYR A 38 2.03 0.50 -7.06
CA TYR A 38 2.73 1.74 -6.78
C TYR A 38 4.11 1.45 -6.20
N THR A 39 5.02 2.43 -6.31
CA THR A 39 6.39 2.32 -5.82
C THR A 39 6.53 3.13 -4.54
N VAL A 40 6.88 2.49 -3.42
CA VAL A 40 7.17 3.19 -2.16
C VAL A 40 8.37 4.10 -2.36
N ARG A 41 8.24 5.41 -2.09
CA ARG A 41 9.38 6.35 -2.04
C ARG A 41 9.74 6.80 -0.63
N TRP A 42 8.81 6.66 0.31
CA TRP A 42 9.03 6.94 1.72
C TRP A 42 8.10 6.10 2.58
N CYS A 43 8.60 5.68 3.72
CA CYS A 43 7.81 5.05 4.78
C CYS A 43 8.29 5.56 6.13
N GLY A 44 7.36 5.81 7.05
CA GLY A 44 7.71 6.30 8.38
C GLY A 44 6.48 6.59 9.22
N MET A 45 6.71 6.81 10.52
CA MET A 45 5.65 7.20 11.42
C MET A 45 5.22 8.64 11.14
N PHE A 46 3.92 8.88 11.11
CA PHE A 46 3.33 10.22 11.03
C PHE A 46 2.14 10.33 11.98
N VAL A 47 1.71 11.57 12.22
CA VAL A 47 0.50 11.86 12.98
C VAL A 47 -0.63 12.08 11.97
N THR A 48 -1.70 11.30 12.09
CA THR A 48 -2.89 11.46 11.25
C THR A 48 -3.63 12.75 11.60
N PRO A 49 -4.50 13.27 10.72
CA PRO A 49 -5.35 14.42 11.05
C PRO A 49 -6.25 14.21 12.29
N LYS A 50 -6.45 12.96 12.72
CA LYS A 50 -7.19 12.60 13.95
C LYS A 50 -6.29 12.50 15.18
N ALA A 51 -5.06 13.04 15.11
CA ALA A 51 -4.05 13.01 16.16
C ALA A 51 -3.56 11.59 16.57
N GLU A 52 -3.69 10.60 15.68
CA GLU A 52 -3.22 9.23 15.94
C GLU A 52 -1.86 8.99 15.30
N ARG A 53 -0.96 8.23 15.95
CA ARG A 53 0.30 7.81 15.33
C ARG A 53 0.07 6.59 14.45
N ALA A 54 0.45 6.70 13.18
CA ALA A 54 0.32 5.60 12.22
C ALA A 54 1.57 5.47 11.34
N LEU A 55 1.76 4.27 10.78
CA LEU A 55 2.76 4.04 9.74
C LEU A 55 2.21 4.54 8.40
N GLY A 56 2.92 5.52 7.84
CA GLY A 56 2.60 6.17 6.57
C GLY A 56 3.46 5.68 5.42
N ILE A 57 2.91 5.74 4.21
CA ILE A 57 3.58 5.43 2.94
C ILE A 57 3.35 6.59 1.98
N ARG A 58 4.41 7.04 1.31
CA ARG A 58 4.32 7.87 0.12
C ARG A 58 4.75 7.05 -1.08
N VAL A 59 4.02 7.18 -2.18
CA VAL A 59 4.30 6.49 -3.43
C VAL A 59 4.89 7.44 -4.46
N ALA A 60 5.70 6.94 -5.39
CA ALA A 60 6.40 7.74 -6.38
C ALA A 60 5.47 8.35 -7.42
N GLU A 61 4.38 7.64 -7.73
CA GLU A 61 3.44 7.98 -8.80
C GLU A 61 2.48 9.10 -8.40
N ILE A 62 2.33 9.36 -7.10
CA ILE A 62 1.39 10.36 -6.59
C ILE A 62 2.11 11.28 -5.62
N TYR A 63 2.06 12.57 -5.95
CA TYR A 63 2.47 13.65 -5.09
C TYR A 63 1.22 14.35 -4.56
N ARG A 64 1.06 14.40 -3.24
CA ARG A 64 -0.14 14.95 -2.59
C ARG A 64 0.13 16.36 -2.07
N GLU A 65 0.05 17.32 -2.98
CA GLU A 65 0.00 18.74 -2.63
C GLU A 65 -1.27 19.03 -1.83
N TRP A 66 -1.13 19.72 -0.70
CA TRP A 66 -2.29 20.18 0.06
C TRP A 66 -2.58 21.64 -0.31
N LYS A 67 -3.85 21.96 -0.59
CA LYS A 67 -4.28 23.32 -0.95
C LYS A 67 -4.18 24.26 0.26
N GLU A 68 -3.79 25.51 -0.02
CA GLU A 68 -3.35 26.60 0.86
C GLU A 68 -4.18 26.92 2.12
N ASP A 69 -5.38 26.38 2.30
CA ASP A 69 -6.31 26.82 3.35
C ASP A 69 -5.98 26.28 4.76
N TRP A 70 -4.97 25.42 4.93
CA TRP A 70 -4.60 24.82 6.23
C TRP A 70 -3.07 24.77 6.44
N PRO A 71 -2.46 25.84 6.99
CA PRO A 71 -1.01 26.01 7.07
C PRO A 71 -0.29 25.05 8.03
N GLU A 72 -1.01 24.28 8.84
CA GLU A 72 -0.44 23.39 9.86
C GLU A 72 -0.15 21.97 9.36
N ILE A 73 -0.55 21.63 8.13
CA ILE A 73 -0.39 20.27 7.59
C ILE A 73 0.79 20.26 6.61
N PRO A 74 1.79 19.37 6.80
CA PRO A 74 2.94 19.30 5.90
C PRO A 74 2.52 18.90 4.49
N ASP A 75 3.16 19.53 3.50
CA ASP A 75 3.09 19.11 2.11
C ASP A 75 3.42 17.62 1.97
N ASP A 76 2.83 17.01 0.94
CA ASP A 76 3.08 15.63 0.58
C ASP A 76 2.65 14.63 1.66
N LEU A 77 1.35 14.59 1.94
CA LEU A 77 0.79 13.79 3.02
C LEU A 77 0.91 12.28 2.74
N PRO A 78 1.46 11.47 3.67
CA PRO A 78 1.50 10.03 3.50
C PRO A 78 0.10 9.39 3.60
N TYR A 79 -0.07 8.26 2.91
CA TYR A 79 -1.22 7.38 3.07
C TYR A 79 -1.02 6.41 4.23
N LEU A 80 -2.11 5.92 4.82
CA LEU A 80 -2.03 4.85 5.81
C LEU A 80 -1.50 3.57 5.16
N SER A 81 -0.45 2.99 5.75
CA SER A 81 0.17 1.74 5.28
C SER A 81 -0.81 0.56 5.18
N ARG A 82 -1.90 0.56 5.97
CA ARG A 82 -2.95 -0.48 5.93
C ARG A 82 -3.58 -0.66 4.55
N ARG A 83 -3.57 0.41 3.72
CA ARG A 83 -4.13 0.45 2.37
C ARG A 83 -3.28 -0.29 1.33
N PHE A 84 -2.09 -0.74 1.72
CA PHE A 84 -1.14 -1.37 0.81
C PHE A 84 -0.79 -2.78 1.24
N ARG A 85 -0.42 -3.60 0.26
CA ARG A 85 0.27 -4.88 0.47
C ARG A 85 1.52 -4.95 -0.40
N PRO A 86 2.64 -5.49 0.10
CA PRO A 86 3.80 -5.78 -0.73
C PRO A 86 3.42 -6.63 -1.95
N VAL A 87 3.90 -6.23 -3.13
CA VAL A 87 3.97 -7.13 -4.27
C VAL A 87 5.16 -8.05 -4.00
N ASP A 88 4.86 -9.33 -3.80
CA ASP A 88 5.87 -10.36 -3.51
C ASP A 88 5.88 -11.36 -4.65
N ASP A 89 6.90 -11.25 -5.50
CA ASP A 89 7.09 -12.16 -6.64
C ASP A 89 7.28 -13.61 -6.19
N SER A 90 7.78 -13.85 -4.97
CA SER A 90 7.95 -15.20 -4.44
C SER A 90 6.62 -15.92 -4.19
N ARG A 91 5.50 -15.18 -4.08
CA ARG A 91 4.18 -15.80 -4.01
C ARG A 91 3.76 -16.43 -5.34
N LEU A 92 4.23 -15.90 -6.47
CA LEU A 92 4.01 -16.55 -7.77
C LEU A 92 4.82 -17.84 -7.89
N ASP A 93 5.98 -17.93 -7.24
CA ASP A 93 6.78 -19.16 -7.26
C ASP A 93 6.04 -20.34 -6.61
N ILE A 94 5.22 -20.09 -5.58
CA ILE A 94 4.35 -21.12 -4.99
C ILE A 94 3.34 -21.65 -6.02
N PHE A 95 2.71 -20.77 -6.80
CA PHE A 95 1.78 -21.17 -7.85
C PHE A 95 2.49 -21.87 -9.01
N ARG A 96 3.70 -21.41 -9.40
CA ARG A 96 4.54 -22.09 -10.40
C ARG A 96 4.91 -23.49 -9.94
N MET A 97 5.31 -23.66 -8.67
CA MET A 97 5.58 -24.98 -8.09
C MET A 97 4.35 -25.90 -8.15
N ALA A 98 3.17 -25.40 -7.78
CA ALA A 98 1.92 -26.17 -7.83
C ALA A 98 1.52 -26.59 -9.26
N LEU A 99 1.79 -25.75 -10.27
CA LEU A 99 1.52 -26.10 -11.67
C LEU A 99 2.51 -27.13 -12.25
N THR A 100 3.72 -27.22 -11.69
CA THR A 100 4.76 -28.15 -12.15
C THR A 100 4.72 -29.54 -11.52
N SER A 101 3.90 -29.77 -10.48
CA SER A 101 3.76 -31.11 -9.91
C SER A 101 2.96 -32.01 -10.86
N VAL A 102 3.65 -32.70 -11.76
CA VAL A 102 3.06 -33.77 -12.58
C VAL A 102 2.55 -34.85 -11.62
N PRO A 103 1.26 -35.24 -11.68
CA PRO A 103 0.74 -36.32 -10.86
C PRO A 103 1.53 -37.59 -11.15
N LYS A 104 2.28 -38.11 -10.17
CA LYS A 104 2.88 -39.44 -10.29
C LYS A 104 1.74 -40.45 -10.18
N LYS A 105 1.52 -41.22 -11.25
CA LYS A 105 0.65 -42.39 -11.21
C LYS A 105 1.25 -43.35 -10.18
N VAL A 106 0.60 -43.48 -9.02
CA VAL A 106 0.96 -44.51 -8.05
C VAL A 106 0.59 -45.83 -8.70
N ALA A 107 1.59 -46.60 -9.12
CA ALA A 107 1.37 -47.99 -9.49
C ALA A 107 0.97 -48.72 -8.21
N VAL A 108 -0.26 -49.23 -8.20
CA VAL A 108 -0.74 -50.13 -7.15
C VAL A 108 -0.30 -51.52 -7.58
N GLU A 109 0.58 -52.15 -6.78
CA GLU A 109 0.94 -53.57 -6.90
C GLU A 109 -0.17 -54.48 -6.37
#